data_AF-A0A9W7LLG0-F1
#
_entry.id   AF-A0A9W7LLG0-F1
#
_cell.length_a   1.000
_cell.length_b   1.000
_cell.length_c   1.000
_cell.angle_alpha   90.00
_cell.angle_beta   90.00
_cell.angle_gamma   90.00
#
_symmetry.space_group_name_H-M   'P 1'
#
loop_
_entity.id
_entity.type
_entity.pdbx_description
1 polymer ?
#
loop_
_entity_poly.entity_id
_entity_poly.type
_entity_poly.pdbx_seq_one_letter_code
_entity_poly.pdbx_strand_id
1 'polypeptide(L)'
;MKYVIFENSSHLQKLTKKSDVYSFDVVLCEVLCARAPIDQTAEDHIQISLAEWAQHCYNNGSLDQIIDPHLQGKINLPSFLKFGEVAISCLTSEGIKRPAMSEVVSALELALKLQGSEVNGDDESPANDSSAVDCHVLYTSGSGSINVGR
;
A
#
# COMPACT_ATOMS: atom_id res chain seq x y z
N MET A 1 15.88 -9.17 -12.54
CA MET A 1 16.15 -7.73 -12.32
C MET A 1 15.36 -6.88 -13.32
N LYS A 2 14.02 -6.93 -13.26
CA LYS A 2 13.13 -6.17 -14.18
C LYS A 2 12.84 -4.73 -13.70
N TYR A 3 13.14 -4.42 -12.43
CA TYR A 3 12.68 -3.21 -11.72
C TYR A 3 13.55 -1.96 -11.91
N VAL A 4 14.80 -2.11 -12.35
CA VAL A 4 15.76 -0.98 -12.41
C VAL A 4 15.49 -0.04 -13.60
N ILE A 5 14.70 -0.47 -14.59
CA ILE A 5 14.63 0.20 -15.90
C ILE A 5 13.60 1.34 -15.93
N PHE A 6 12.54 1.30 -15.12
CA PHE A 6 11.44 2.27 -15.28
C PHE A 6 11.67 3.63 -14.60
N GLU A 7 12.62 3.74 -13.67
CA GLU A 7 12.82 4.98 -12.92
C GLU A 7 13.66 6.04 -13.66
N ASN A 8 14.21 5.79 -14.86
CA ASN A 8 15.23 6.69 -15.43
C ASN A 8 15.23 6.87 -16.96
N SER A 9 14.24 7.61 -17.47
CA SER A 9 14.48 8.51 -18.60
C SER A 9 15.09 9.81 -18.08
N SER A 10 16.41 9.83 -17.83
CA SER A 10 17.35 10.98 -17.96
C SER A 10 18.44 11.19 -16.89
N HIS A 11 18.57 10.43 -15.79
CA HIS A 11 19.74 10.60 -14.88
C HIS A 11 20.25 9.32 -14.21
N LEU A 12 21.24 8.68 -14.86
CA LEU A 12 22.37 7.92 -14.29
C LEU A 12 22.10 7.03 -13.05
N GLN A 13 22.23 5.71 -13.26
CA GLN A 13 22.42 4.64 -12.28
C GLN A 13 23.14 5.08 -10.99
N LYS A 14 22.41 5.60 -10.01
CA LYS A 14 22.88 5.74 -8.63
C LYS A 14 22.11 4.75 -7.78
N LEU A 15 22.78 3.65 -7.46
CA LEU A 15 22.35 2.72 -6.42
C LEU A 15 22.35 3.48 -5.09
N THR A 16 21.19 3.97 -4.70
CA THR A 16 21.01 4.65 -3.43
C THR A 16 20.14 3.77 -2.54
N LYS A 17 20.27 3.94 -1.23
CA LYS A 17 19.35 3.29 -0.28
C LYS A 17 17.87 3.59 -0.61
N LYS A 18 17.58 4.71 -1.29
CA LYS A 18 16.23 5.14 -1.68
C LYS A 18 15.72 4.49 -2.98
N SER A 19 16.62 4.13 -3.90
CA SER A 19 16.24 3.29 -5.05
C SER A 19 15.98 1.85 -4.62
N ASP A 20 16.73 1.36 -3.62
CA ASP A 20 16.49 0.04 -3.04
C ASP A 20 15.10 -0.02 -2.37
N VAL A 21 14.73 1.00 -1.60
CA VAL A 21 13.39 1.15 -0.99
C VAL A 21 12.30 1.07 -2.04
N TYR A 22 12.42 1.83 -3.13
CA TYR A 22 11.43 1.80 -4.21
C TYR A 22 11.32 0.42 -4.85
N SER A 23 12.45 -0.21 -5.17
CA SER A 23 12.46 -1.54 -5.79
C SER A 23 11.89 -2.64 -4.89
N PHE A 24 12.13 -2.54 -3.57
CA PHE A 24 11.52 -3.41 -2.58
C PHE A 24 10.01 -3.21 -2.53
N ASP A 25 9.55 -1.98 -2.67
CA ASP A 25 8.13 -1.69 -2.58
C ASP A 25 7.32 -2.19 -3.78
N VAL A 26 7.90 -2.13 -4.99
CA VAL A 26 7.27 -2.78 -6.14
C VAL A 26 7.04 -4.27 -5.88
N VAL A 27 7.96 -4.93 -5.15
CA VAL A 27 7.78 -6.33 -4.72
C VAL A 27 6.65 -6.45 -3.69
N LEU A 28 6.46 -5.48 -2.79
CA LEU A 28 5.30 -5.47 -1.89
C LEU A 28 3.97 -5.37 -2.67
N CYS A 29 3.91 -4.52 -3.70
CA CYS A 29 2.74 -4.45 -4.57
C CYS A 29 2.49 -5.76 -5.32
N GLU A 30 3.53 -6.41 -5.84
CA GLU A 30 3.40 -7.73 -6.47
C GLU A 30 2.84 -8.77 -5.51
N VAL A 31 3.34 -8.80 -4.27
CA VAL A 31 2.88 -9.73 -3.23
C VAL A 31 1.41 -9.47 -2.88
N LEU A 32 1.01 -8.21 -2.75
CA LEU A 32 -0.35 -7.85 -2.38
C LEU A 32 -1.36 -8.12 -3.51
N CYS A 33 -0.97 -7.86 -4.76
CA CYS A 33 -1.87 -7.90 -5.90
C CYS A 33 -1.79 -9.23 -6.69
N ALA A 34 -0.75 -10.04 -6.46
CA ALA A 34 -0.39 -11.21 -7.27
C ALA A 34 -0.30 -10.90 -8.78
N ARG A 35 0.13 -9.68 -9.12
CA ARG A 35 0.25 -9.18 -10.49
C ARG A 35 1.69 -8.87 -10.84
N ALA A 36 2.02 -8.94 -12.13
CA ALA A 36 3.31 -8.50 -12.62
C ALA A 36 3.47 -6.98 -12.43
N PRO A 37 4.70 -6.48 -12.17
CA PRO A 37 4.96 -5.05 -11.99
C PRO A 37 4.65 -4.22 -13.22
N ILE A 38 4.86 -4.84 -14.39
CA ILE A 38 4.66 -4.24 -15.70
C ILE A 38 3.75 -5.18 -16.49
N ASP A 39 2.58 -4.68 -16.87
CA ASP A 39 1.59 -5.37 -17.68
C ASP A 39 1.36 -4.59 -18.98
N GLN A 40 2.11 -4.92 -20.02
CA GLN A 40 2.01 -4.27 -21.33
C GLN A 40 0.73 -4.65 -22.09
N THR A 41 -0.08 -5.56 -21.55
CA THR A 41 -1.34 -5.99 -22.17
C THR A 41 -2.55 -5.19 -21.66
N ALA A 42 -2.34 -4.35 -20.63
CA ALA A 42 -3.40 -3.52 -20.08
C ALA A 42 -3.90 -2.48 -21.10
N GLU A 43 -5.22 -2.29 -21.14
CA GLU A 43 -5.87 -1.32 -22.03
C GLU A 43 -5.68 0.12 -21.55
N ASP A 44 -5.66 0.32 -20.23
CA ASP A 44 -5.44 1.62 -19.60
C ASP A 44 -3.95 1.82 -19.27
N HIS A 45 -3.42 2.97 -19.67
CA HIS A 45 -2.02 3.34 -19.52
C HIS A 45 -1.57 3.35 -18.05
N ILE A 46 -2.46 3.71 -17.12
CA ILE A 46 -2.13 3.73 -15.67
C ILE A 46 -1.97 2.32 -15.09
N GLN A 47 -2.61 1.32 -15.70
CA GLN A 47 -2.56 -0.08 -15.26
C GLN A 47 -1.32 -0.82 -15.76
N ILE A 48 -0.56 -0.21 -16.68
CA ILE A 48 0.69 -0.80 -17.19
C ILE A 48 1.72 -0.91 -16.06
N SER A 49 1.82 0.10 -15.20
CA SER A 49 2.71 0.09 -14.03
C SER A 49 1.89 -0.21 -12.79
N LEU A 50 2.13 -1.37 -12.18
CA LEU A 50 1.45 -1.76 -10.94
C LEU A 50 1.67 -0.74 -9.83
N ALA A 51 2.85 -0.12 -9.76
CA ALA A 51 3.17 0.91 -8.79
C ALA A 51 2.34 2.20 -9.00
N GLU A 52 2.15 2.62 -10.24
CA GLU A 52 1.32 3.79 -10.56
C GLU A 52 -0.16 3.50 -10.30
N TRP A 53 -0.60 2.31 -10.70
CA TRP A 53 -1.97 1.87 -10.47
C TRP A 53 -2.30 1.72 -8.98
N ALA A 54 -1.40 1.14 -8.18
CA ALA A 54 -1.56 1.03 -6.74
C ALA A 54 -1.65 2.39 -6.05
N GLN A 55 -0.80 3.36 -6.43
CA GLN A 55 -0.90 4.73 -5.94
C GLN A 55 -2.23 5.38 -6.30
N HIS A 56 -2.69 5.20 -7.53
CA HIS A 56 -4.00 5.71 -7.97
C HIS A 56 -5.15 5.09 -7.16
N CYS A 57 -5.16 3.77 -7.01
CA CYS A 57 -6.20 3.07 -6.25
C CYS A 57 -6.18 3.47 -4.77
N TYR A 58 -5.01 3.60 -4.15
CA TYR A 58 -4.90 4.06 -2.77
C TYR A 58 -5.44 5.48 -2.58
N ASN A 59 -5.05 6.43 -3.45
CA ASN A 59 -5.50 7.82 -3.38
C ASN A 59 -7.03 7.94 -3.59
N ASN A 60 -7.62 7.02 -4.35
CA ASN A 60 -9.05 6.97 -4.62
C ASN A 60 -9.82 6.11 -3.60
N GLY A 61 -9.17 5.56 -2.57
CA GLY A 61 -9.79 4.69 -1.58
C GLY A 61 -10.30 3.36 -2.12
N SER A 62 -9.69 2.87 -3.20
CA SER A 62 -10.09 1.69 -3.99
C SER A 62 -8.98 0.62 -4.05
N LEU A 63 -8.08 0.60 -3.06
CA LEU A 63 -6.96 -0.35 -3.02
C LEU A 63 -7.43 -1.81 -2.90
N ASP A 64 -8.60 -2.03 -2.30
CA ASP A 64 -9.27 -3.32 -2.20
C ASP A 64 -9.64 -3.93 -3.56
N GLN A 65 -9.74 -3.13 -4.61
CA GLN A 65 -10.08 -3.59 -5.96
C GLN A 65 -8.91 -4.28 -6.69
N ILE A 66 -7.68 -4.04 -6.22
CA ILE A 66 -6.46 -4.51 -6.90
C ILE A 66 -5.74 -5.62 -6.14
N ILE A 67 -6.21 -5.93 -4.93
CA ILE A 67 -5.68 -6.99 -4.08
C ILE A 67 -5.87 -8.37 -4.72
N ASP A 68 -4.95 -9.29 -4.46
CA ASP A 68 -5.09 -10.69 -4.86
C ASP A 68 -6.43 -11.25 -4.35
N PRO A 69 -7.29 -11.80 -5.23
CA PRO A 69 -8.54 -12.44 -4.84
C PRO A 69 -8.36 -13.55 -3.79
N HIS A 70 -7.19 -14.20 -3.72
CA HIS A 70 -6.91 -15.22 -2.70
C HIS A 70 -6.64 -14.64 -1.32
N LEU A 71 -6.33 -13.35 -1.21
CA LEU A 71 -6.12 -12.62 0.04
C LEU A 71 -7.38 -11.89 0.52
N GLN A 72 -8.36 -11.66 -0.37
CA GLN A 72 -9.63 -11.05 -0.01
C GLN A 72 -10.33 -11.81 1.12
N GLY A 73 -10.76 -11.06 2.14
CA GLY A 73 -11.41 -11.61 3.34
C GLY A 73 -10.48 -12.37 4.30
N LYS A 74 -9.18 -12.49 4.01
CA LYS A 74 -8.19 -13.14 4.89
C LYS A 74 -7.26 -12.16 5.61
N ILE A 75 -7.21 -10.91 5.16
CA ILE A 75 -6.39 -9.86 5.75
C ILE A 75 -7.28 -8.97 6.60
N ASN A 76 -6.89 -8.73 7.84
CA ASN A 76 -7.56 -7.79 8.74
C ASN A 76 -7.44 -6.38 8.19
N LEU A 77 -8.54 -5.63 8.23
CA LEU A 77 -8.60 -4.27 7.68
C LEU A 77 -7.50 -3.34 8.22
N PRO A 78 -7.18 -3.30 9.54
CA PRO A 78 -6.09 -2.45 10.04
C PRO A 78 -4.71 -2.86 9.51
N SER A 79 -4.46 -4.17 9.34
CA SER A 79 -3.23 -4.70 8.74
C SER A 79 -3.13 -4.28 7.27
N PHE A 80 -4.21 -4.45 6.51
CA PHE A 80 -4.27 -4.08 5.10
C PHE A 80 -4.01 -2.59 4.89
N LEU A 81 -4.67 -1.73 5.66
CA LEU A 81 -4.48 -0.28 5.57
C LEU A 81 -3.04 0.13 5.91
N LYS A 82 -2.46 -0.45 6.97
CA LYS A 82 -1.08 -0.16 7.34
C LYS A 82 -0.10 -0.63 6.26
N PHE A 83 -0.33 -1.80 5.67
CA PHE A 83 0.48 -2.31 4.57
C PHE A 83 0.39 -1.38 3.34
N GLY A 84 -0.81 -0.97 2.96
CA GLY A 84 -1.03 -0.05 1.84
C GLY A 84 -0.36 1.31 2.05
N GLU A 85 -0.46 1.88 3.24
CA GLU A 85 0.22 3.14 3.61
C GLU A 85 1.74 3.04 3.43
N VAL A 86 2.34 1.94 3.91
CA VAL A 86 3.78 1.69 3.75
C VAL A 86 4.15 1.60 2.28
N ALA A 87 3.38 0.83 1.51
CA ALA A 87 3.61 0.66 0.08
C ALA A 87 3.65 2.02 -0.66
N ILE A 88 2.59 2.80 -0.51
CA ILE A 88 2.49 4.09 -1.19
C ILE A 88 3.58 5.08 -0.76
N SER A 89 3.94 5.09 0.52
CA SER A 89 5.01 5.99 1.03
C SER A 89 6.38 5.71 0.38
N CYS A 90 6.64 4.46 -0.02
CA CYS A 90 7.89 4.05 -0.65
C CYS A 90 7.91 4.25 -2.16
N LEU A 91 6.73 4.29 -2.82
CA LEU A 91 6.59 4.51 -4.27
C LEU A 91 6.64 5.97 -4.71
N THR A 92 6.75 6.93 -3.77
CA THR A 92 6.82 8.35 -4.12
C THR A 92 8.00 8.65 -5.08
N SER A 93 7.75 9.49 -6.08
CA SER A 93 8.75 9.93 -7.06
C SER A 93 9.86 10.78 -6.44
N GLU A 94 9.56 11.46 -5.32
CA GLU A 94 10.53 12.23 -4.56
C GLU A 94 11.34 11.30 -3.64
N GLY A 95 12.47 10.77 -4.12
CA GLY A 95 13.30 9.82 -3.36
C GLY A 95 13.72 10.28 -1.96
N ILE A 96 13.75 11.59 -1.69
CA ILE A 96 14.00 12.17 -0.36
C ILE A 96 12.85 11.94 0.63
N LYS A 97 11.60 11.84 0.15
CA LYS A 97 10.39 11.63 0.95
C LYS A 97 10.13 10.17 1.28
N ARG A 98 10.73 9.24 0.51
CA ARG A 98 10.67 7.82 0.82
C ARG A 98 11.18 7.59 2.25
N PRO A 99 10.65 6.63 3.02
CA PRO A 99 11.19 6.29 4.33
C PRO A 99 12.60 5.65 4.23
N ALA A 100 13.24 5.44 5.37
CA ALA A 100 14.39 4.56 5.49
C ALA A 100 13.92 3.10 5.59
N MET A 101 14.73 2.14 5.14
CA MET A 101 14.38 0.71 5.23
C MET A 101 14.06 0.24 6.65
N SER A 102 14.68 0.85 7.69
CA SER A 102 14.35 0.54 9.08
C SER A 102 12.92 0.95 9.46
N GLU A 103 12.45 2.08 8.93
CA GLU A 103 11.07 2.57 9.13
C GLU A 103 10.08 1.68 8.37
N VAL A 104 10.42 1.26 7.15
CA VAL A 104 9.63 0.30 6.36
C VAL A 104 9.45 -1.01 7.14
N VAL A 105 10.54 -1.60 7.62
CA VAL A 105 10.49 -2.85 8.41
C VAL A 105 9.64 -2.67 9.67
N SER A 106 9.85 -1.59 10.42
CA SER A 106 9.09 -1.31 11.65
C SER A 106 7.59 -1.18 11.38
N ALA A 107 7.21 -0.56 10.25
CA ALA A 107 5.82 -0.39 9.87
C ALA A 107 5.19 -1.70 9.35
N LEU A 108 5.95 -2.55 8.65
CA LEU A 108 5.49 -3.89 8.24
C LEU A 108 5.32 -4.82 9.45
N GLU A 109 6.21 -4.75 10.45
CA GLU A 109 6.03 -5.46 11.72
C GLU A 109 4.76 -5.02 12.45
N LEU A 110 4.42 -3.73 12.39
CA LEU A 110 3.16 -3.22 12.92
C LEU A 110 1.96 -3.79 12.14
N ALA A 111 2.00 -3.79 10.81
CA ALA A 111 0.94 -4.39 9.98
C ALA A 111 0.74 -5.88 10.35
N LEU A 112 1.83 -6.63 10.51
CA LEU A 112 1.77 -8.03 10.94
C LEU A 112 1.13 -8.20 12.32
N LYS A 113 1.45 -7.34 13.28
CA LYS A 113 0.81 -7.37 14.62
C LYS A 113 -0.69 -7.11 14.54
N LEU A 114 -1.12 -6.18 13.67
CA LEU A 114 -2.54 -5.88 13.43
C LEU A 114 -3.28 -7.04 12.76
N GLN A 115 -2.56 -7.94 12.07
CA GLN A 115 -3.14 -9.18 11.54
C GLN A 115 -3.37 -10.22 12.63
N GLY A 116 -2.49 -10.31 13.63
CA GLY A 116 -2.58 -11.30 14.71
C GLY A 116 -3.45 -10.90 15.89
N SER A 117 -3.89 -9.64 15.96
CA SER A 117 -4.81 -9.15 16.99
C SER A 117 -6.26 -9.50 16.63
N GLU A 118 -6.60 -10.79 16.69
CA GLU A 118 -8.00 -11.19 16.84
C GLU A 118 -8.43 -10.85 18.28
N VAL A 119 -9.49 -10.07 18.42
CA VAL A 119 -10.09 -9.78 19.72
C VAL A 119 -10.66 -11.10 20.23
N ASN A 120 -10.06 -11.69 21.27
CA ASN A 120 -10.75 -12.68 22.10
C ASN A 120 -11.96 -11.98 22.70
N GLY A 121 -13.12 -12.18 22.06
CA GLY A 121 -14.42 -11.68 22.48
C GLY A 121 -15.22 -12.80 23.11
N ASP A 122 -14.76 -13.30 24.26
CA ASP A 122 -15.59 -13.97 25.23
C ASP A 122 -16.45 -12.92 25.96
N ASP A 123 -17.54 -12.48 25.30
CA ASP A 123 -18.84 -12.31 25.96
C ASP A 123 -20.01 -12.14 24.96
N GLU A 124 -21.16 -12.59 25.43
CA GLU A 124 -22.44 -12.89 24.79
C GLU A 124 -23.06 -11.82 23.84
N SER A 125 -23.69 -12.30 22.74
CA SER A 125 -24.49 -11.53 21.76
C SER A 125 -25.87 -11.13 22.35
N PRO A 126 -26.60 -10.10 21.83
CA PRO A 126 -27.30 -10.34 20.56
C PRO A 126 -27.52 -9.11 19.64
N ALA A 127 -27.51 -9.45 18.34
CA ALA A 127 -28.37 -8.93 17.28
C ALA A 127 -27.95 -7.64 16.50
N ASN A 128 -27.82 -7.87 15.18
CA ASN A 128 -28.21 -7.05 14.02
C ASN A 128 -27.89 -5.53 13.96
N ASP A 129 -26.90 -5.17 13.14
CA ASP A 129 -27.16 -4.46 11.87
C ASP A 129 -25.98 -4.65 10.89
N SER A 130 -26.31 -4.82 9.62
CA SER A 130 -25.38 -4.96 8.50
C SER A 130 -24.80 -3.58 8.16
N SER A 131 -23.83 -3.08 8.90
CA SER A 131 -23.00 -1.98 8.41
C SER A 131 -21.74 -2.56 7.79
N ALA A 132 -21.71 -2.61 6.45
CA ALA A 132 -20.46 -2.63 5.73
C ALA A 132 -19.57 -1.54 6.33
N VAL A 133 -18.44 -1.93 6.92
CA VAL A 133 -17.44 -0.96 7.37
C VAL A 133 -16.92 -0.32 6.08
N ASP A 134 -17.45 0.86 5.77
CA ASP A 134 -17.16 1.55 4.54
C ASP A 134 -15.68 1.91 4.51
N CYS A 135 -14.94 1.30 3.58
CA CYS A 135 -13.53 1.56 3.34
C CYS A 135 -13.27 3.08 3.23
N HIS A 136 -14.23 3.85 2.71
CA HIS A 136 -14.14 5.30 2.53
C HIS A 136 -13.96 6.10 3.84
N VAL A 137 -14.51 5.65 4.96
CA VAL A 137 -14.47 6.40 6.23
C VAL A 137 -13.09 6.34 6.91
N LEU A 138 -12.34 5.25 6.71
CA LEU A 138 -10.99 5.11 7.25
C LEU A 138 -9.95 5.91 6.45
N TYR A 139 -10.14 6.05 5.12
CA TYR A 139 -9.25 6.85 4.28
C TYR A 139 -9.30 8.35 4.59
N THR A 140 -10.45 8.88 5.00
CA THR A 140 -10.64 10.31 5.30
C THR A 140 -10.17 10.73 6.69
N SER A 141 -10.02 9.77 7.62
CA SER A 141 -9.62 10.06 9.00
C SER A 141 -8.10 10.12 9.20
N GLY A 142 -7.31 9.81 8.16
CA GLY A 142 -5.85 9.61 8.23
C GLY A 142 -4.97 10.76 7.72
N SER A 143 -5.52 11.90 7.30
CA SER A 143 -4.72 13.08 6.92
C SER A 143 -4.85 14.17 7.97
N GLY A 144 -3.95 14.15 8.95
CA GLY A 144 -3.69 15.30 9.82
C GLY A 144 -3.17 16.47 9.00
N SER A 145 -4.06 17.40 8.65
CA SER A 145 -3.69 18.69 8.09
C SER A 145 -2.90 19.49 9.12
N ILE A 146 -1.64 19.76 8.79
CA ILE A 146 -0.82 20.84 9.33
C ILE A 146 -1.59 22.17 9.20
N ASN A 147 -1.99 22.74 10.33
CA ASN A 147 -2.51 24.11 10.41
C ASN A 147 -1.40 25.09 10.02
N VAL A 148 -1.49 25.70 8.84
CA VAL A 148 -0.84 27.00 8.58
C VAL A 148 -1.82 28.07 9.05
N GLY A 149 -1.55 28.58 10.25
CA GLY A 149 -2.18 29.78 10.79
C GLY A 149 -1.83 30.99 9.94
N ARG A 150 -2.81 31.90 9.87
CA ARG A 150 -2.79 33.19 9.18
C ARG A 150 -1.79 34.18 9.77
#